data_AF-R7XBJ6-F1
#
_entry.id   AF-R7XBJ6-F1
#
_cell.length_a   1.000
_cell.length_b   1.000
_cell.length_c   1.000
_cell.angle_alpha   90.00
_cell.angle_beta   90.00
_cell.angle_gamma   90.00
#
_symmetry.space_group_name_H-M   'P 1'
#
loop_
_entity.id
_entity.type
_entity.pdbx_description
1 polymer ?
#
loop_
_entity_poly.entity_id
_entity_poly.type
_entity_poly.pdbx_seq_one_letter_code
_entity_poly.pdbx_strand_id
1 'polypeptide(L)'
;MMSGNLKIGIASLDDFKARTMAIARGKLKPGKDEPKVWFQSLDVLAKVLSPANRQLLALIAETNPESLEELSQKTGRAVSNLSRTLRTMEGYGLIHFEQGPRRRLAPRVDYSGVELELAFH
;
A
#
# COMPACT_ATOMS: atom_id res chain seq x y z
N MET A 1 -7.15 -12.91 12.50
CA MET A 1 -6.01 -13.05 11.57
C MET A 1 -6.42 -12.43 10.26
N MET A 2 -5.67 -11.45 9.77
CA MET A 2 -5.91 -10.88 8.43
C MET A 2 -5.58 -11.95 7.40
N SER A 3 -6.53 -12.28 6.53
CA SER A 3 -6.45 -13.43 5.64
C SER A 3 -6.61 -12.96 4.20
N GLY A 4 -5.56 -12.38 3.63
CA GLY A 4 -5.52 -12.00 2.22
C GLY A 4 -4.22 -11.35 1.79
N ASN A 5 -3.76 -11.70 0.59
CA ASN A 5 -2.68 -10.99 -0.09
C ASN A 5 -3.26 -9.90 -0.98
N LEU A 6 -2.62 -8.73 -0.98
CA LEU A 6 -2.93 -7.67 -1.93
C LEU A 6 -2.26 -7.98 -3.26
N LYS A 7 -3.06 -8.11 -4.33
CA LYS A 7 -2.55 -8.25 -5.68
C LYS A 7 -2.06 -6.92 -6.23
N ILE A 8 -0.79 -6.90 -6.64
CA ILE A 8 -0.10 -5.74 -7.18
C ILE A 8 0.38 -6.04 -8.61
N GLY A 9 0.22 -5.07 -9.50
CA GLY A 9 0.66 -5.16 -10.89
C GLY A 9 1.72 -4.10 -11.20
N ILE A 10 2.55 -4.35 -12.20
CA ILE A 10 3.42 -3.33 -12.80
C ILE A 10 2.80 -2.88 -14.12
N ALA A 11 2.62 -1.57 -14.30
CA ALA A 11 2.22 -0.97 -15.56
C ALA A 11 2.89 0.39 -15.73
N SER A 12 3.33 0.72 -16.94
CA SER A 12 3.82 2.06 -17.22
C SER A 12 2.71 3.10 -17.01
N LEU A 13 3.08 4.38 -16.89
CA LEU A 13 2.08 5.44 -16.77
C LEU A 13 1.11 5.47 -17.96
N ASP A 14 1.62 5.18 -19.15
CA ASP A 14 0.82 5.20 -20.37
C ASP A 14 -0.11 3.99 -20.46
N ASP A 15 0.36 2.80 -20.07
CA ASP A 15 -0.47 1.60 -19.98
C ASP A 15 -1.56 1.76 -18.93
N PHE A 16 -1.21 2.35 -17.77
CA PHE A 16 -2.17 2.64 -16.72
C PHE A 16 -3.23 3.62 -17.21
N LYS A 17 -2.84 4.73 -17.86
CA LYS A 17 -3.79 5.70 -18.46
C LYS A 17 -4.68 5.03 -19.51
N ALA A 18 -4.11 4.22 -20.41
CA ALA A 18 -4.85 3.51 -21.44
C ALA A 18 -5.89 2.56 -20.81
N ARG A 19 -5.49 1.81 -19.79
CA ARG A 19 -6.38 0.92 -19.03
C ARG A 19 -7.49 1.69 -18.33
N THR A 20 -7.18 2.76 -17.59
CA THR A 20 -8.18 3.60 -16.93
C THR A 20 -9.19 4.17 -17.93
N MET A 21 -8.73 4.65 -19.08
CA MET A 21 -9.60 5.15 -20.14
C MET A 21 -10.46 4.05 -20.77
N ALA A 22 -9.93 2.84 -20.93
CA ALA A 22 -10.70 1.70 -21.43
C ALA A 22 -11.80 1.26 -20.43
N ILE A 23 -11.50 1.31 -19.13
CA ILE A 23 -12.48 1.05 -18.06
C ILE A 23 -13.59 2.11 -18.08
N ALA A 24 -13.24 3.39 -18.11
CA ALA A 24 -14.20 4.49 -18.16
C ALA A 24 -15.10 4.42 -19.41
N ARG A 25 -14.57 3.89 -20.52
CA ARG A 25 -15.31 3.67 -21.78
C ARG A 25 -16.09 2.34 -21.82
N GLY A 26 -16.06 1.53 -20.77
CA GLY A 26 -16.71 0.22 -20.70
C GLY A 26 -16.10 -0.86 -21.59
N LYS A 27 -14.94 -0.61 -22.21
CA LYS A 27 -14.22 -1.55 -23.08
C LYS A 27 -13.44 -2.59 -22.28
N LEU A 28 -13.09 -2.28 -21.04
CA LEU A 28 -12.44 -3.17 -20.09
C LEU A 28 -13.26 -3.18 -18.79
N LYS A 29 -13.59 -4.37 -18.28
CA LYS A 29 -14.23 -4.55 -16.99
C LYS A 29 -13.25 -5.26 -16.07
N PRO A 30 -12.71 -4.59 -15.03
CA PRO A 30 -11.78 -5.23 -14.12
C PRO A 30 -12.41 -6.46 -13.47
N GLY A 31 -11.74 -7.61 -13.60
CA GLY A 31 -12.08 -8.83 -12.88
C GLY A 31 -11.88 -8.68 -11.38
N LYS A 32 -12.61 -9.49 -10.60
CA LYS A 32 -12.54 -9.52 -9.12
C LYS A 32 -11.13 -9.85 -8.61
N ASP A 33 -10.36 -10.57 -9.41
CA ASP A 33 -9.04 -11.10 -9.09
C ASP A 33 -7.88 -10.30 -9.72
N GLU A 34 -8.17 -9.15 -10.36
CA GLU A 34 -7.15 -8.28 -10.94
C GLU A 34 -6.40 -7.46 -9.88
N PRO A 35 -5.16 -7.03 -10.17
CA PRO A 35 -4.42 -6.13 -9.30
C PRO A 35 -5.21 -4.86 -8.97
N LYS A 36 -5.40 -4.61 -7.68
CA LYS A 36 -6.06 -3.41 -7.17
C LYS A 36 -5.11 -2.22 -7.12
N VAL A 37 -3.81 -2.49 -7.15
CA VAL A 37 -2.73 -1.51 -7.01
C VAL A 37 -1.74 -1.71 -8.15
N TRP A 38 -1.35 -0.59 -8.76
CA TRP A 38 -0.45 -0.57 -9.91
C TRP A 38 0.77 0.28 -9.60
N PHE A 39 1.96 -0.29 -9.77
CA PHE A 39 3.23 0.41 -9.64
C PHE A 39 3.79 0.72 -11.03
N GLN A 40 4.44 1.89 -11.15
CA GLN A 40 5.01 2.35 -12.43
C GLN A 40 6.18 1.49 -12.92
N SER A 41 6.90 0.86 -12.00
CA SER A 41 8.01 -0.04 -12.30
C SER A 41 8.32 -0.94 -11.10
N LEU A 42 9.09 -1.99 -11.37
CA LEU A 42 9.61 -2.88 -10.33
C LEU A 42 10.53 -2.14 -9.35
N ASP A 43 11.30 -1.15 -9.82
CA ASP A 43 12.19 -0.36 -8.97
C ASP A 43 11.42 0.49 -7.95
N VAL A 44 10.29 1.07 -8.38
CA VAL A 44 9.42 1.83 -7.47
C VAL A 44 8.81 0.89 -6.43
N LEU A 45 8.33 -0.28 -6.86
CA LEU A 45 7.82 -1.31 -5.96
C LEU A 45 8.88 -1.72 -4.92
N ALA A 46 10.10 -2.02 -5.36
CA ALA A 46 11.20 -2.43 -4.48
C ALA A 46 11.57 -1.37 -3.43
N LYS A 47 11.49 -0.07 -3.80
CA LYS A 47 11.69 1.04 -2.85
C LYS A 47 10.55 1.13 -1.83
N VAL A 48 9.31 1.06 -2.28
CA VAL A 48 8.13 1.16 -1.40
C VAL A 48 8.05 -0.04 -0.45
N LEU A 49 8.27 -1.25 -0.96
CA LEU A 49 8.29 -2.50 -0.18
C LEU A 49 9.71 -2.94 0.16
N SER A 50 10.61 -2.00 0.47
CA SER A 50 11.95 -2.33 0.97
C SER A 50 11.87 -3.19 2.26
N PRO A 51 12.93 -3.94 2.63
CA PRO A 51 12.91 -4.77 3.84
C PRO A 51 12.47 -4.01 5.10
N ALA A 52 12.99 -2.79 5.29
CA ALA A 52 12.67 -1.92 6.41
C ALA A 52 11.22 -1.42 6.41
N ASN A 53 10.59 -1.35 5.23
CA ASN A 53 9.20 -0.96 5.06
C ASN A 53 8.25 -2.15 5.22
N ARG A 54 8.64 -3.34 4.77
CA ARG A 54 7.88 -4.57 5.03
C ARG A 54 7.82 -4.91 6.52
N GLN A 55 8.92 -4.70 7.24
CA GLN A 55 8.93 -4.79 8.71
C GLN A 55 8.00 -3.77 9.37
N LEU A 56 7.96 -2.54 8.84
CA LEU A 56 7.03 -1.51 9.33
C LEU A 56 5.57 -1.92 9.12
N LEU A 57 5.23 -2.44 7.93
CA LEU A 57 3.89 -2.94 7.62
C LEU A 57 3.50 -4.10 8.54
N ALA A 58 4.40 -5.07 8.73
CA ALA A 58 4.18 -6.20 9.64
C ALA A 58 3.94 -5.72 11.08
N LEU A 59 4.75 -4.77 11.57
CA LEU A 59 4.59 -4.21 12.91
C LEU A 59 3.25 -3.47 13.06
N ILE A 60 2.81 -2.72 12.06
CA ILE A 60 1.50 -2.05 12.09
C ILE A 60 0.37 -3.09 12.14
N ALA A 61 0.44 -4.14 11.31
CA ALA A 61 -0.55 -5.21 11.29
C ALA A 61 -0.61 -5.98 12.63
N GLU A 62 0.54 -6.19 13.28
CA GLU A 62 0.64 -6.90 14.56
C GLU A 62 0.19 -6.05 15.75
N THR A 63 0.63 -4.79 15.81
CA THR A 63 0.46 -3.95 17.00
C THR A 63 -0.73 -3.01 16.93
N ASN A 64 -1.31 -2.84 15.74
CA ASN A 64 -2.45 -1.96 15.47
C ASN A 64 -2.38 -0.59 16.19
N PRO A 65 -1.29 0.19 15.97
CA PRO A 65 -1.02 1.38 16.74
C PRO A 65 -2.14 2.41 16.64
N GLU A 66 -2.47 3.06 17.74
CA GLU A 66 -3.56 4.04 17.82
C GLU A 66 -3.17 5.43 17.31
N SER A 67 -1.89 5.63 17.01
CA SER A 67 -1.36 6.88 16.48
C SER A 67 0.03 6.76 15.86
N LEU A 68 0.43 7.76 15.07
CA LEU A 68 1.80 7.89 14.59
C LEU A 68 2.82 8.09 15.71
N GLU A 69 2.43 8.73 16.82
CA GLU A 69 3.30 8.90 17.99
C GLU A 69 3.60 7.55 18.65
N GLU A 70 2.60 6.69 18.82
CA GLU A 70 2.79 5.34 19.35
C GLU A 70 3.70 4.52 18.41
N LEU A 71 3.44 4.57 17.11
CA LEU A 71 4.27 3.88 16.13
C LEU A 71 5.71 4.40 16.13
N SER A 72 5.91 5.69 16.34
CA SER A 72 7.23 6.30 16.51
C SER A 72 7.97 5.75 17.72
N GLN A 73 7.28 5.59 18.86
CA GLN A 73 7.86 4.98 20.07
C GLN A 73 8.27 3.52 19.85
N LYS A 74 7.44 2.72 19.14
CA LYS A 74 7.76 1.32 18.83
C LYS A 74 8.90 1.15 17.84
N THR A 75 9.00 2.05 16.85
CA THR A 75 9.98 1.94 15.75
C THR A 75 11.27 2.73 15.98
N GLY A 76 11.29 3.66 16.93
CA GLY A 76 12.37 4.64 17.12
C GLY A 76 12.50 5.66 15.97
N ARG A 77 11.60 5.63 14.98
CA ARG A 77 11.64 6.55 13.83
C ARG A 77 10.88 7.82 14.14
N ALA A 78 11.37 8.97 13.64
CA ALA A 78 10.66 10.24 13.78
C ALA A 78 9.25 10.19 13.14
N VAL A 79 8.26 10.80 13.80
CA VAL A 79 6.87 10.89 13.33
C VAL A 79 6.77 11.44 11.91
N SER A 80 7.56 12.47 11.57
CA SER A 80 7.59 13.06 10.23
C SER A 80 8.11 12.11 9.15
N ASN A 81 9.02 11.19 9.48
CA ASN A 81 9.50 10.16 8.56
C ASN A 81 8.41 9.10 8.34
N LEU A 82 7.79 8.64 9.42
CA LEU A 82 6.69 7.67 9.36
C LEU A 82 5.52 8.22 8.54
N SER A 83 5.10 9.46 8.81
CA SER A 83 4.00 10.10 8.10
C SER A 83 4.27 10.14 6.59
N ARG A 84 5.48 10.52 6.15
CA ARG A 84 5.80 10.59 4.72
C ARG A 84 5.76 9.20 4.07
N THR A 85 6.40 8.21 4.69
CA THR A 85 6.40 6.83 4.19
C THR A 85 4.98 6.26 4.12
N LEU A 86 4.19 6.43 5.17
CA LEU A 86 2.84 5.88 5.25
C LEU A 86 1.88 6.59 4.30
N ARG A 87 2.02 7.89 4.06
CA ARG A 87 1.24 8.59 3.02
C ARG A 87 1.56 8.08 1.62
N THR A 88 2.83 7.79 1.32
CA THR A 88 3.20 7.13 0.06
C THR A 88 2.53 5.76 -0.05
N MET A 89 2.57 4.96 1.01
CA MET A 89 1.95 3.63 1.05
C MET A 89 0.42 3.68 0.93
N GLU A 90 -0.22 4.68 1.54
CA GLU A 90 -1.66 4.94 1.43
C GLU A 90 -2.04 5.31 0.00
N GLY A 91 -1.21 6.11 -0.69
CA GLY A 91 -1.41 6.41 -2.12
C GLY A 91 -1.39 5.18 -3.01
N TYR A 92 -0.70 4.12 -2.59
CA TYR A 92 -0.72 2.81 -3.23
C TYR A 92 -1.74 1.84 -2.62
N GLY A 93 -2.56 2.24 -1.64
CA GLY A 93 -3.53 1.35 -1.00
C GLY A 93 -2.91 0.19 -0.21
N LEU A 94 -1.63 0.29 0.18
CA LEU A 94 -0.96 -0.69 1.05
C LEU A 94 -1.41 -0.56 2.50
N ILE A 95 -1.80 0.65 2.89
CA ILE A 95 -2.31 1.02 4.21
C ILE A 95 -3.45 2.02 4.05
N HIS A 96 -4.22 2.23 5.09
CA HIS A 96 -5.10 3.39 5.23
C HIS A 96 -4.95 4.03 6.61
N PHE A 97 -5.36 5.28 6.73
CA PHE A 97 -5.50 5.92 8.03
C PHE A 97 -6.94 5.91 8.52
N GLU A 98 -7.11 5.62 9.80
CA GLU A 98 -8.36 5.78 10.53
C GLU A 98 -8.23 6.88 11.59
N GLN A 99 -9.37 7.33 12.09
CA GLN A 99 -9.40 8.26 13.20
C GLN A 99 -9.22 7.49 14.52
N GLY A 100 -8.02 7.61 15.09
CA GLY A 100 -7.69 7.12 16.41
C GLY A 100 -8.16 8.06 17.53
N PRO A 101 -7.83 7.71 18.79
CA PRO A 101 -8.17 8.49 19.97
C PRO A 101 -7.73 9.95 19.85
N ARG A 102 -8.59 10.87 20.30
CA ARG A 102 -8.35 12.33 20.24
C ARG A 102 -8.08 12.85 18.82
N ARG A 103 -8.71 12.23 17.81
CA ARG A 103 -8.57 12.59 16.38
C ARG A 103 -7.16 12.40 15.81
N ARG A 104 -6.35 11.53 16.41
CA ARG A 104 -5.03 11.18 15.87
C ARG A 104 -5.17 10.28 14.65
N LEU A 105 -4.17 10.29 13.77
CA LEU A 105 -4.13 9.39 12.62
C LEU A 105 -3.56 8.03 13.05
N ALA A 106 -4.36 6.99 12.94
CA ALA A 106 -3.99 5.62 13.28
C ALA A 106 -3.82 4.82 11.97
N PRO A 107 -2.61 4.32 11.64
CA PRO A 107 -2.40 3.54 10.43
C PRO A 107 -2.93 2.11 10.59
N ARG A 108 -3.47 1.56 9.51
CA ARG A 108 -3.97 0.18 9.41
C ARG A 108 -3.43 -0.49 8.15
N VAL A 109 -3.20 -1.79 8.24
CA VAL A 109 -2.75 -2.64 7.13
C VAL A 109 -3.74 -3.79 7.05
N ASP A 110 -4.53 -3.90 5.98
CA ASP A 110 -5.59 -4.93 5.90
C ASP A 110 -5.12 -6.28 5.33
N TYR A 111 -3.84 -6.37 4.96
CA TYR A 111 -3.28 -7.48 4.20
C TYR A 111 -2.10 -8.11 4.92
N SER A 112 -1.99 -9.44 4.84
CA SER A 112 -0.86 -10.20 5.41
C SER A 112 0.35 -10.26 4.48
N GLY A 113 0.20 -9.86 3.22
CA GLY A 113 1.24 -9.93 2.20
C GLY A 113 0.83 -9.29 0.89
N VAL A 114 1.74 -9.34 -0.08
CA VAL A 114 1.50 -8.90 -1.45
C VAL A 114 1.78 -10.03 -2.43
N GLU A 115 1.02 -10.10 -3.50
CA GLU A 115 1.26 -11.01 -4.62
C GLU A 115 1.52 -10.17 -5.87
N LEU A 116 2.69 -10.37 -6.49
CA LEU A 116 3.12 -9.61 -7.65
C LEU A 116 2.79 -10.37 -8.94
N GLU A 117 1.97 -9.76 -9.78
CA GLU A 117 1.68 -10.23 -11.13
C GLU A 117 2.50 -9.42 -12.15
N LEU A 118 3.30 -10.12 -12.95
CA LEU A 118 4.20 -9.55 -13.95
C LEU A 118 3.99 -10.24 -15.29
N ALA A 119 3.77 -9.46 -16.35
CA ALA A 119 3.66 -9.96 -17.72
C ALA A 119 4.84 -9.45 -18.57
N PHE A 120 5.38 -10.32 -19.42
CA PHE A 120 6.42 -10.01 -20.41
C PHE A 120 5.75 -9.94 -21.78
N HIS A 121 5.15 -8.81 -22.13
CA HIS A 121 4.56 -8.60 -23.46
C HIS A 121 5.48 -7.72 -24.30
#